data_AF-A0A5T2SYV6-F1
#
_entry.id   AF-A0A5T2SYV6-F1
#
_cell.length_a   1.000
_cell.length_b   1.000
_cell.length_c   1.000
_cell.angle_alpha   90.00
_cell.angle_beta   90.00
_cell.angle_gamma   90.00
#
_symmetry.space_group_name_H-M   'P 1'
#
loop_
_entity.id
_entity.type
_entity.pdbx_description
1 polymer ?
#
loop_
_entity_poly.entity_id
_entity_poly.type
_entity_poly.pdbx_seq_one_letter_code
_entity_poly.pdbx_strand_id
1 'polypeptide(L)'
;ARRIKIDFIGYLKLREDFYNNDTKIYISFGRVLTKERPWFYTSLAMACYGDSTDRAELASFYKKLGYPKIATNLIFRLKGLASYTKKIKLAKMVIKKIFS
;
A
#
# COMPACT_ATOMS: atom_id res chain seq x y z
N ALA A 1 -0.86 -7.09 7.88
CA ALA A 1 -0.65 -7.54 6.47
C ALA A 1 -1.63 -8.62 6.03
N ARG A 2 -1.75 -9.75 6.76
CA ARG A 2 -2.53 -10.93 6.34
C ARG A 2 -4.00 -10.68 5.94
N ARG A 3 -4.77 -9.91 6.73
CA ARG A 3 -6.17 -9.58 6.41
C ARG A 3 -6.32 -8.81 5.09
N ILE A 4 -5.46 -7.82 4.84
CA ILE A 4 -5.45 -7.06 3.58
C ILE A 4 -5.30 -8.03 2.40
N LYS A 5 -4.34 -8.97 2.47
CA LYS A 5 -4.15 -9.96 1.40
C LYS A 5 -5.37 -10.83 1.15
N ILE A 6 -6.03 -11.30 2.22
CA ILE A 6 -7.23 -12.14 2.10
C ILE A 6 -8.32 -11.39 1.33
N ASP A 7 -8.56 -10.11 1.67
CA ASP A 7 -9.53 -9.29 0.96
C ASP A 7 -9.16 -9.16 -0.52
N PHE A 8 -7.90 -8.81 -0.83
CA PHE A 8 -7.44 -8.70 -2.21
C PHE A 8 -7.58 -10.00 -2.99
N ILE A 9 -7.17 -11.13 -2.43
CA ILE A 9 -7.29 -12.44 -3.08
C ILE A 9 -8.75 -12.79 -3.31
N GLY A 10 -9.63 -12.60 -2.31
CA GLY A 10 -11.05 -12.91 -2.43
C GLY A 10 -11.75 -12.09 -3.52
N TYR A 11 -11.63 -10.75 -3.44
CA TYR A 11 -12.28 -9.86 -4.40
C TYR A 11 -11.72 -9.98 -5.81
N LEU A 12 -10.40 -10.17 -5.95
CA LEU A 12 -9.77 -10.35 -7.27
C LEU A 12 -10.13 -11.71 -7.89
N LYS A 13 -10.13 -12.81 -7.11
CA LYS A 13 -10.60 -14.11 -7.62
C LYS A 13 -12.07 -14.07 -8.01
N LEU A 14 -12.93 -13.49 -7.17
CA LEU A 14 -14.36 -13.40 -7.49
C LEU A 14 -14.59 -12.68 -8.82
N ARG A 15 -13.95 -11.52 -9.03
CA ARG A 15 -14.13 -10.78 -10.29
C ARG A 15 -13.48 -11.49 -11.48
N GLU A 16 -12.28 -12.05 -11.34
CA GLU A 16 -11.51 -12.65 -12.43
C GLU A 16 -12.07 -14.02 -12.85
N ASP A 17 -12.47 -14.85 -11.87
CA ASP A 17 -12.84 -16.24 -12.11
C ASP A 17 -14.35 -16.38 -12.42
N PHE A 18 -15.22 -15.60 -11.77
CA PHE A 18 -16.68 -15.78 -11.89
C PHE A 18 -17.36 -14.70 -12.74
N TYR A 19 -16.85 -13.46 -12.71
CA TYR A 19 -17.54 -12.31 -13.32
C TYR A 19 -16.74 -11.63 -14.44
N ASN A 20 -15.75 -12.32 -15.01
CA ASN A 20 -14.98 -11.87 -16.18
C ASN A 20 -15.89 -11.38 -17.31
N ASN A 21 -16.96 -12.13 -17.60
CA ASN A 21 -17.86 -11.84 -18.72
C ASN A 21 -18.90 -10.74 -18.43
N ASP A 22 -19.08 -10.33 -17.16
CA ASP A 22 -19.95 -9.23 -16.77
C ASP A 22 -19.11 -8.02 -16.35
N THR A 23 -18.87 -7.12 -17.30
CA THR A 23 -18.04 -5.92 -17.09
C THR A 23 -18.55 -5.03 -15.95
N LYS A 24 -19.87 -4.95 -15.73
CA LYS A 24 -20.43 -4.09 -14.66
C LYS A 24 -20.12 -4.66 -13.29
N ILE A 25 -20.35 -5.96 -13.11
CA ILE A 25 -20.05 -6.65 -11.85
C ILE A 25 -18.53 -6.69 -11.63
N TYR A 26 -17.76 -6.99 -12.67
CA TYR A 26 -16.29 -6.99 -12.65
C TYR A 26 -15.71 -5.68 -12.12
N ILE A 27 -16.15 -4.54 -12.66
CA ILE A 27 -15.70 -3.22 -12.21
C ILE A 27 -16.17 -2.93 -10.77
N SER A 28 -17.38 -3.35 -10.42
CA SER A 28 -17.98 -3.09 -9.10
C SER A 28 -17.19 -3.75 -7.98
N PHE A 29 -16.73 -4.99 -8.14
CA PHE A 29 -15.85 -5.64 -7.16
C PHE A 29 -14.54 -4.89 -6.96
N GLY A 30 -13.94 -4.38 -8.05
CA GLY A 30 -12.75 -3.54 -7.97
C GLY A 30 -13.00 -2.25 -7.18
N ARG A 31 -14.14 -1.59 -7.39
CA ARG A 31 -14.54 -0.37 -6.67
C ARG A 31 -14.83 -0.60 -5.19
N VAL A 32 -15.51 -1.69 -4.85
CA VAL A 32 -15.75 -2.06 -3.46
C VAL A 32 -14.42 -2.29 -2.75
N LEU A 33 -13.51 -3.04 -3.37
CA LEU A 33 -12.19 -3.30 -2.81
C LEU A 33 -11.37 -2.02 -2.61
N THR A 34 -11.38 -1.08 -3.56
CA THR A 34 -10.66 0.20 -3.39
C THR A 34 -11.32 1.13 -2.37
N LYS A 35 -12.63 1.00 -2.12
CA LYS A 35 -13.32 1.73 -1.06
C LYS A 35 -12.95 1.19 0.33
N GLU A 36 -12.95 -0.13 0.50
CA GLU A 36 -12.57 -0.80 1.77
C GLU A 36 -11.07 -0.72 2.05
N ARG A 37 -10.25 -0.78 0.99
CA ARG A 37 -8.79 -0.73 1.03
C ARG A 37 -8.28 0.38 0.10
N PRO A 38 -8.41 1.67 0.51
CA PRO A 38 -7.92 2.80 -0.27
C PRO A 38 -6.44 2.65 -0.63
N TRP A 39 -6.10 2.86 -1.90
CA TRP A 39 -4.78 2.59 -2.45
C TRP A 39 -3.65 3.22 -1.64
N PHE A 40 -3.75 4.52 -1.36
CA PHE A 40 -2.70 5.26 -0.68
C PHE A 40 -2.51 4.80 0.78
N TYR A 41 -3.59 4.82 1.56
CA TYR A 41 -3.53 4.49 3.00
C TYR A 41 -3.16 3.03 3.26
N THR A 42 -3.70 2.12 2.46
CA THR A 42 -3.38 0.69 2.58
C THR A 42 -1.92 0.43 2.20
N SER A 43 -1.42 1.09 1.15
CA SER A 43 -0.01 0.99 0.77
C SER A 43 0.91 1.55 1.85
N LEU A 44 0.54 2.67 2.49
CA LEU A 44 1.30 3.24 3.60
C LEU A 44 1.28 2.32 4.83
N ALA A 45 0.13 1.74 5.18
CA ALA A 45 0.02 0.76 6.25
C ALA A 45 0.89 -0.49 5.96
N MET A 46 0.89 -0.97 4.71
CA MET A 46 1.74 -2.08 4.31
C MET A 46 3.24 -1.73 4.35
N ALA A 47 3.60 -0.47 4.07
CA ALA A 47 4.97 0.00 4.27
C ALA A 47 5.40 -0.13 5.74
N CYS A 48 4.50 0.21 6.67
CA CYS A 48 4.73 0.16 8.11
C CYS A 48 4.83 -1.27 8.65
N TYR A 49 3.89 -2.14 8.27
CA TYR A 49 3.67 -3.43 8.94
C TYR A 49 3.91 -4.67 8.07
N GLY A 50 4.12 -4.51 6.76
CA GLY A 50 4.34 -5.62 5.83
C GLY A 50 5.81 -5.86 5.56
N ASP A 51 6.16 -7.11 5.27
CA ASP A 51 7.50 -7.48 4.80
C ASP A 51 7.70 -7.11 3.31
N SER A 52 8.84 -7.48 2.73
CA SER A 52 9.12 -7.22 1.30
C SER A 52 8.16 -7.97 0.37
N THR A 53 7.79 -9.20 0.72
CA THR A 53 6.90 -10.05 -0.07
C THR A 53 5.48 -9.49 -0.06
N ASP A 54 4.97 -9.10 1.11
CA ASP A 54 3.68 -8.45 1.30
C ASP A 54 3.54 -7.20 0.43
N ARG A 55 4.59 -6.38 0.38
CA ARG A 55 4.64 -5.16 -0.43
C ARG A 55 4.63 -5.48 -1.93
N ALA A 56 5.41 -6.48 -2.35
CA ALA A 56 5.48 -6.89 -3.76
C ALA A 56 4.15 -7.45 -4.26
N GLU A 57 3.46 -8.24 -3.44
CA GLU A 57 2.12 -8.77 -3.72
C GLU A 57 1.09 -7.64 -3.79
N LEU A 58 1.05 -6.77 -2.78
CA LEU A 58 0.10 -5.66 -2.74
C LEU A 58 0.23 -4.74 -3.96
N ALA A 59 1.45 -4.43 -4.39
CA ALA A 59 1.67 -3.62 -5.58
C ALA A 59 1.23 -4.33 -6.87
N SER A 60 1.31 -5.65 -6.91
CA SER A 60 0.81 -6.45 -8.04
C SER A 60 -0.72 -6.49 -8.05
N PHE A 61 -1.36 -6.56 -6.88
CA PHE A 61 -2.82 -6.46 -6.77
C PHE A 61 -3.34 -5.09 -7.20
N TYR A 62 -2.74 -4.01 -6.73
CA TYR A 62 -3.15 -2.66 -7.14
C TYR A 62 -2.91 -2.39 -8.63
N LYS A 63 -1.90 -3.02 -9.24
CA LYS A 63 -1.73 -3.01 -10.70
C LYS A 63 -2.95 -3.56 -11.44
N LYS A 64 -3.55 -4.64 -10.95
CA LYS A 64 -4.80 -5.21 -11.51
C LYS A 64 -6.01 -4.27 -11.36
N LEU A 65 -5.96 -3.34 -10.41
CA LEU A 65 -6.99 -2.32 -10.18
C LEU A 65 -6.73 -1.00 -10.92
N GLY A 66 -5.68 -0.94 -11.76
CA GLY A 66 -5.35 0.24 -12.56
C GLY A 66 -4.33 1.20 -11.92
N TYR A 67 -3.78 0.87 -10.75
CA TYR A 67 -2.76 1.71 -10.11
C TYR A 67 -1.35 1.27 -10.51
N PRO A 68 -0.47 2.21 -10.93
CA PRO A 68 0.89 1.84 -11.33
C PRO A 68 1.70 1.19 -10.20
N LYS A 69 2.36 0.07 -10.50
CA LYS A 69 3.26 -0.62 -9.56
C LYS A 69 4.38 0.31 -9.06
N ILE A 70 4.92 1.15 -9.96
CA ILE A 70 5.96 2.14 -9.66
C ILE A 70 5.47 3.14 -8.61
N ALA A 71 4.27 3.70 -8.77
CA ALA A 71 3.70 4.65 -7.81
C ALA A 71 3.45 3.99 -6.45
N THR A 72 2.95 2.75 -6.43
CA THR A 72 2.74 1.99 -5.18
C THR A 72 4.07 1.74 -4.46
N ASN A 73 5.11 1.36 -5.19
CA ASN A 73 6.45 1.18 -4.63
C ASN A 73 7.05 2.47 -4.08
N LEU A 74 6.75 3.63 -4.68
CA LEU A 74 7.14 4.93 -4.15
C LEU A 74 6.49 5.20 -2.79
N ILE A 75 5.21 4.88 -2.63
CA ILE A 75 4.50 5.01 -1.34
C ILE A 75 5.17 4.18 -0.25
N PHE A 76 5.64 2.96 -0.57
CA PHE A 76 6.36 2.13 0.40
C PHE A 76 7.65 2.76 0.92
N ARG A 77 8.29 3.62 0.12
CA ARG A 77 9.51 4.33 0.51
C ARG A 77 9.23 5.54 1.42
N LEU A 78 7.97 6.01 1.50
CA LEU A 78 7.60 7.14 2.36
C LEU A 78 7.78 6.84 3.86
N LYS A 79 7.72 5.56 4.29
CA LYS A 79 8.09 5.17 5.66
C LYS A 79 9.52 5.59 6.00
N GLY A 80 10.44 5.46 5.04
CA GLY A 80 11.82 5.89 5.19
C GLY A 80 11.89 7.39 5.49
N LEU A 81 11.17 8.21 4.73
CA LEU A 81 11.16 9.68 4.90
C LEU A 81 10.67 10.13 6.27
N ALA A 82 9.63 9.49 6.83
CA ALA A 82 9.16 9.78 8.19
C ALA A 82 10.20 9.44 9.28
N SER A 83 11.06 8.44 9.04
CA SER A 83 12.18 8.13 9.94
C SER A 83 13.36 9.11 9.79
N TYR A 84 13.61 9.59 8.57
CA TYR A 84 14.64 10.60 8.29
C TYR A 84 14.33 11.94 8.96
N THR A 85 13.07 12.40 8.94
CA THR A 85 12.69 13.65 9.61
C THR A 85 12.88 13.57 11.12
N LYS A 86 12.61 12.42 11.75
CA LYS A 86 12.94 12.17 13.16
C LYS A 86 14.44 12.21 13.43
N LYS A 87 15.26 11.59 12.58
CA LYS A 87 16.72 11.61 12.72
C LYS A 87 17.31 13.01 12.56
N ILE A 88 16.83 13.81 11.60
CA ILE A 88 17.26 15.20 11.40
C ILE A 88 16.89 16.05 12.62
N LYS A 89 15.67 15.87 13.17
CA LYS A 89 15.24 16.60 14.38
C LYS A 89 16.09 16.23 15.60
N LEU A 90 16.43 14.95 15.77
CA LEU A 90 17.34 14.44 16.81
C LEU A 90 18.76 15.00 16.63
N ALA A 91 19.32 14.94 15.42
CA ALA A 91 20.64 15.48 15.13
C ALA A 91 20.72 16.99 15.41
N LYS A 92 19.69 17.74 15.01
CA LYS A 92 19.58 19.19 15.28
C LYS A 92 19.49 19.49 16.78
N MET A 93 18.84 18.62 17.56
CA MET A 93 18.71 18.75 19.01
C MET A 93 20.03 18.42 19.74
N VAL A 94 20.76 17.39 19.28
CA VAL A 94 22.09 17.04 19.81
C VAL A 94 23.11 18.13 19.52
N ILE A 95 23.15 18.65 18.29
CA ILE A 95 24.02 19.79 17.93
C ILE A 95 23.71 20.98 18.84
N LYS A 96 22.43 21.33 19.01
CA LYS A 96 22.04 22.44 19.90
C LYS A 96 22.47 22.22 21.36
N LYS A 97 22.55 20.98 21.84
CA LYS A 97 22.95 20.64 23.21
C LYS A 97 24.47 20.61 23.43
N ILE A 98 25.25 20.41 22.36
CA ILE A 98 26.72 20.44 22.40
C ILE A 98 27.26 21.87 22.26
N PHE A 99 26.58 22.69 21.47
CA PHE A 99 26.96 24.09 21.19
C PHE A 99 26.22 25.12 22.07
N SER A 100 25.60 24.68 23.17
CA SER A 100 24.97 25.52 24.19
C SER A 100 25.56 25.20 25.55
#